data_AF-A0A8H6X7S5-F1
#
_entry.id   AF-A0A8H6X7S5-F1
#
_cell.length_a   1.000
_cell.length_b   1.000
_cell.length_c   1.000
_cell.angle_alpha   90.00
_cell.angle_beta   90.00
_cell.angle_gamma   90.00
#
_symmetry.space_group_name_H-M   'P 1'
#
loop_
_entity.id
_entity.type
_entity.pdbx_description
1 polymer ?
#
loop_
_entity_poly.entity_id
_entity_poly.type
_entity_poly.pdbx_seq_one_letter_code
_entity_poly.pdbx_strand_id
1 'polypeptide(L)'
;MSSTTATKRKSSGAVGGSRSKKSKNVPDHTEAKELIDSILEDDEVTMSASEARALAEYARWLEGEVSATKPKEKSPEEISSAAEKLRSACVSGIKKQMTWKPSCKNGGAKWSYDGVCTDPAVFGSLLNLSAPPKWKMQKYTVPEFEAFMGSIDVSVRYDSLELVGNVTVRYPADGTFKMSGSYGAPRHMKN
;
A
#
# COMPACT_ATOMS: atom_id res chain seq x y z
N MET A 1 -24.43 -36.44 45.12
CA MET A 1 -24.09 -37.68 44.41
C MET A 1 -23.07 -37.36 43.33
N SER A 2 -21.94 -38.06 43.38
CA SER A 2 -20.96 -38.34 42.30
C SER A 2 -20.16 -37.19 41.68
N SER A 3 -18.93 -37.07 42.16
CA SER A 3 -17.76 -36.48 41.48
C SER A 3 -17.30 -37.36 40.31
N THR A 4 -16.76 -36.77 39.24
CA THR A 4 -15.80 -37.45 38.35
C THR A 4 -14.79 -36.43 37.82
N THR A 5 -13.52 -36.70 38.12
CA THR A 5 -12.28 -36.05 37.65
C THR A 5 -11.77 -36.75 36.37
N ALA A 6 -10.67 -36.21 35.78
CA ALA A 6 -9.80 -36.76 34.71
C ALA A 6 -10.11 -36.26 33.27
N THR A 7 -9.15 -35.97 32.36
CA THR A 7 -7.68 -36.01 32.37
C THR A 7 -7.10 -35.23 31.18
N LYS A 8 -5.87 -34.74 31.38
CA LYS A 8 -4.93 -33.99 30.53
C LYS A 8 -4.34 -34.82 29.36
N ARG A 9 -4.14 -34.17 28.19
CA ARG A 9 -3.09 -34.45 27.17
C ARG A 9 -2.75 -33.07 26.57
N LYS A 10 -1.56 -32.46 26.59
CA LYS A 10 -0.12 -32.82 26.49
C LYS A 10 0.23 -33.64 25.25
N SER A 11 0.69 -32.92 24.22
CA SER A 11 1.64 -33.42 23.22
C SER A 11 2.91 -32.55 23.28
N SER A 12 3.92 -33.06 23.98
CA SER A 12 5.34 -32.90 23.64
C SER A 12 5.58 -33.52 22.25
N GLY A 13 6.48 -33.11 21.38
CA GLY A 13 7.69 -32.31 21.50
C GLY A 13 8.75 -32.96 20.61
N ALA A 14 9.31 -32.21 19.65
CA ALA A 14 10.58 -32.46 18.95
C ALA A 14 10.83 -31.18 18.11
N VAL A 15 11.59 -30.20 18.60
CA VAL A 15 13.05 -30.09 18.45
C VAL A 15 13.51 -30.49 17.05
N GLY A 16 13.82 -29.48 16.26
CA GLY A 16 14.37 -29.59 14.92
C GLY A 16 14.61 -28.20 14.35
N GLY A 17 15.58 -27.48 14.92
CA GLY A 17 16.09 -26.29 14.28
C GLY A 17 16.80 -26.66 12.98
N SER A 18 16.48 -25.98 11.89
CA SER A 18 17.50 -25.52 10.94
C SER A 18 16.98 -24.42 10.04
N ARG A 19 17.82 -23.39 9.96
CA ARG A 19 17.73 -22.23 9.09
C ARG A 19 17.43 -22.62 7.64
N SER A 20 16.63 -21.79 6.98
CA SER A 20 17.15 -21.14 5.77
C SER A 20 16.96 -19.62 5.88
N LYS A 21 17.62 -19.00 6.86
CA LYS A 21 18.29 -17.73 6.54
C LYS A 21 19.25 -18.13 5.42
N LYS A 22 18.84 -17.93 4.17
CA LYS A 22 19.76 -17.88 3.05
C LYS A 22 20.65 -16.69 3.41
N SER A 23 21.74 -16.95 4.11
CA SER A 23 22.80 -15.99 4.28
C SER A 23 23.22 -15.68 2.86
N LYS A 24 22.74 -14.57 2.32
CA LYS A 24 23.49 -13.89 1.27
C LYS A 24 24.89 -13.81 1.85
N ASN A 25 25.83 -14.44 1.17
CA ASN A 25 27.24 -14.25 1.44
C ASN A 25 27.45 -12.77 1.15
N VAL A 26 27.30 -11.92 2.17
CA VAL A 26 27.56 -10.49 2.06
C VAL A 26 29.08 -10.42 1.96
N PRO A 27 29.65 -10.03 0.81
CA PRO A 27 31.09 -9.89 0.72
C PRO A 27 31.51 -8.82 1.74
N ASP A 28 32.57 -9.12 2.49
CA ASP A 28 33.12 -8.20 3.47
C ASP A 28 33.84 -7.06 2.72
N HIS A 29 33.23 -5.88 2.73
CA HIS A 29 33.76 -4.67 2.09
C HIS A 29 34.17 -3.61 3.14
N THR A 30 34.53 -4.03 4.36
CA THR A 30 34.89 -3.12 5.46
C THR A 30 36.06 -2.21 5.08
N GLU A 31 37.10 -2.76 4.45
CA GLU A 31 38.27 -1.98 3.97
C GLU A 31 37.88 -0.91 2.94
N ALA A 32 36.97 -1.23 2.00
CA ALA A 32 36.52 -0.27 1.00
C ALA A 32 35.67 0.86 1.61
N LYS A 33 34.96 0.60 2.72
CA LYS A 33 34.17 1.62 3.43
C LYS A 33 35.06 2.56 4.21
N GLU A 34 36.00 2.03 4.98
CA GLU A 34 36.97 2.83 5.73
C GLU A 34 37.82 3.71 4.80
N LEU A 35 38.18 3.18 3.62
CA LEU A 35 38.86 3.95 2.59
C LEU A 35 38.01 5.09 2.03
N ILE A 36 36.71 4.88 1.79
CA ILE A 36 35.80 5.95 1.36
C ILE A 36 35.69 7.04 2.42
N ASP A 37 35.52 6.65 3.69
CA ASP A 37 35.39 7.61 4.79
C ASP A 37 36.67 8.45 4.92
N SER A 38 37.85 7.82 4.81
CA SER A 38 39.14 8.52 4.80
C SER A 38 39.33 9.43 3.57
N ILE A 39 38.87 9.02 2.38
CA ILE A 39 38.94 9.83 1.15
C ILE A 39 38.01 11.04 1.21
N LEU A 40 36.87 10.93 1.89
CA LEU A 40 35.92 12.04 2.02
C LEU A 40 36.37 13.09 3.05
N GLU A 41 37.32 12.76 3.93
CA GLU A 41 37.86 13.64 4.96
C GLU A 41 39.11 14.42 4.51
N ASP A 42 39.84 13.96 3.48
CA ASP A 42 41.07 14.58 2.96
C ASP A 42 40.93 15.10 1.52
N ASP A 43 41.35 16.34 1.25
CA ASP A 43 41.27 16.99 -0.09
C ASP A 43 42.34 16.48 -1.09
N GLU A 44 43.39 15.79 -0.62
CA GLU A 44 44.48 15.24 -1.45
C GLU A 44 44.47 13.71 -1.46
N VAL A 45 43.83 13.14 -2.49
CA VAL A 45 43.66 11.68 -2.60
C VAL A 45 44.76 11.08 -3.46
N THR A 46 45.67 10.34 -2.83
CA THR A 46 46.55 9.40 -3.54
C THR A 46 46.16 7.98 -3.14
N MET A 47 45.72 7.18 -4.12
CA MET A 47 45.31 5.79 -3.90
C MET A 47 46.17 4.85 -4.74
N SER A 48 46.48 3.70 -4.17
CA SER A 48 47.16 2.59 -4.82
C SER A 48 46.23 1.83 -5.78
N ALA A 49 46.81 1.06 -6.69
CA ALA A 49 46.04 0.22 -7.61
C ALA A 49 45.21 -0.87 -6.92
N SER A 50 45.62 -1.31 -5.71
CA SER A 50 44.85 -2.27 -4.90
C SER A 50 43.62 -1.61 -4.28
N GLU A 51 43.76 -0.41 -3.74
CA GLU A 51 42.67 0.38 -3.16
C GLU A 51 41.62 0.74 -4.23
N ALA A 52 42.07 1.14 -5.41
CA ALA A 52 41.20 1.39 -6.55
C ALA A 52 40.39 0.15 -6.98
N ARG A 53 40.98 -1.06 -6.88
CA ARG A 53 40.28 -2.32 -7.17
C ARG A 53 39.24 -2.66 -6.11
N ALA A 54 39.56 -2.50 -4.82
CA ALA A 54 38.62 -2.74 -3.73
C ALA A 54 37.40 -1.80 -3.80
N LEU A 55 37.63 -0.52 -4.12
CA LEU A 55 36.58 0.46 -4.41
C LEU A 55 35.71 0.07 -5.60
N ALA A 56 36.31 -0.37 -6.71
CA ALA A 56 35.58 -0.79 -7.90
C ALA A 56 34.72 -2.05 -7.65
N GLU A 57 35.22 -3.01 -6.88
CA GLU A 57 34.46 -4.20 -6.48
C GLU A 57 33.29 -3.85 -5.56
N TYR A 58 33.51 -2.95 -4.59
CA TYR A 58 32.45 -2.44 -3.72
C TYR A 58 31.39 -1.63 -4.49
N ALA A 59 31.81 -0.78 -5.42
CA ALA A 59 30.91 -0.05 -6.31
C ALA A 59 30.05 -1.01 -7.15
N ARG A 60 30.66 -2.05 -7.75
CA ARG A 60 29.93 -3.07 -8.51
C ARG A 60 28.96 -3.88 -7.65
N TRP A 61 29.34 -4.16 -6.40
CA TRP A 61 28.44 -4.81 -5.44
C TRP A 61 27.25 -3.91 -5.08
N LEU A 62 27.50 -2.62 -4.81
CA LEU A 62 26.46 -1.62 -4.56
C LEU A 62 25.54 -1.44 -5.77
N GLU A 63 26.07 -1.44 -7.00
CA GLU A 63 25.27 -1.43 -8.22
C GLU A 63 24.33 -2.64 -8.31
N GLY A 64 24.81 -3.81 -7.87
CA GLY A 64 23.99 -5.02 -7.76
C GLY A 64 22.90 -4.91 -6.69
N GLU A 65 23.21 -4.35 -5.53
CA GLU A 65 22.22 -4.09 -4.47
C GLU A 65 21.19 -3.05 -4.89
N VAL A 66 21.61 -1.95 -5.51
CA VAL A 66 20.73 -0.90 -6.04
C VAL A 66 19.84 -1.44 -7.16
N SER A 67 20.38 -2.30 -8.03
CA SER A 67 19.58 -2.94 -9.07
C SER A 67 18.59 -3.96 -8.50
N ALA A 68 18.91 -4.59 -7.36
CA ALA A 68 18.00 -5.48 -6.64
C ALA A 68 16.93 -4.72 -5.84
N THR A 69 17.17 -3.46 -5.46
CA THR A 69 16.20 -2.59 -4.77
C THR A 69 15.35 -1.74 -5.71
N LYS A 70 15.78 -1.57 -6.98
CA LYS A 70 14.92 -0.99 -8.02
C LYS A 70 13.60 -1.78 -8.08
N PRO A 71 12.44 -1.12 -7.94
CA PRO A 71 11.15 -1.77 -8.10
C PRO A 71 11.13 -2.45 -9.47
N LYS A 72 10.97 -3.78 -9.49
CA LYS A 72 10.70 -4.48 -10.74
C LYS A 72 9.46 -3.82 -11.36
N GLU A 73 9.55 -3.43 -12.62
CA GLU A 73 8.38 -3.03 -13.40
C GLU A 73 7.40 -4.20 -13.35
N LYS A 74 6.33 -4.03 -12.57
CA LYS A 74 5.32 -5.06 -12.39
C LYS A 74 4.72 -5.39 -13.75
N SER A 75 4.42 -6.67 -13.97
CA SER A 75 3.71 -7.04 -15.18
C SER A 75 2.32 -6.37 -15.19
N PRO A 76 1.71 -6.13 -16.37
CA PRO A 76 0.36 -5.57 -16.45
C PRO A 76 -0.68 -6.35 -15.64
N GLU A 77 -0.52 -7.67 -15.54
CA GLU A 77 -1.39 -8.56 -14.76
C GLU A 77 -1.18 -8.40 -13.24
N GLU A 78 0.05 -8.17 -12.80
CA GLU A 78 0.33 -7.87 -11.39
C GLU A 78 -0.24 -6.51 -10.99
N ILE A 79 -0.20 -5.53 -11.90
CA ILE A 79 -0.78 -4.21 -11.69
C ILE A 79 -2.30 -4.32 -11.55
N SER A 80 -2.97 -5.04 -12.45
CA SER A 80 -4.42 -5.22 -12.38
C SER A 80 -4.85 -5.98 -11.12
N SER A 81 -4.16 -7.07 -10.76
CA SER A 81 -4.43 -7.81 -9.52
C SER A 81 -4.23 -6.95 -8.27
N ALA A 82 -3.20 -6.11 -8.24
CA ALA A 82 -2.98 -5.17 -7.15
C ALA A 82 -4.07 -4.10 -7.09
N ALA A 83 -4.50 -3.58 -8.25
CA ALA A 83 -5.58 -2.60 -8.35
C ALA A 83 -6.92 -3.18 -7.87
N GLU A 84 -7.23 -4.44 -8.19
CA GLU A 84 -8.44 -5.12 -7.71
C GLU A 84 -8.43 -5.33 -6.19
N LYS A 85 -7.30 -5.76 -5.62
CA LYS A 85 -7.14 -5.89 -4.16
C LYS A 85 -7.32 -4.54 -3.48
N LEU A 86 -6.72 -3.49 -4.05
CA LEU A 86 -6.85 -2.13 -3.55
C LEU A 86 -8.30 -1.65 -3.65
N ARG A 87 -8.98 -1.91 -4.78
CA ARG A 87 -10.41 -1.60 -4.98
C ARG A 87 -11.27 -2.24 -3.90
N SER A 88 -11.09 -3.54 -3.66
CA SER A 88 -11.83 -4.26 -2.60
C SER A 88 -11.57 -3.67 -1.21
N ALA A 89 -10.33 -3.29 -0.91
CA ALA A 89 -9.97 -2.65 0.36
C ALA A 89 -10.65 -1.27 0.51
N CYS A 90 -10.62 -0.45 -0.54
CA CYS A 90 -11.29 0.85 -0.56
C CYS A 90 -12.80 0.72 -0.40
N VAL A 91 -13.46 -0.12 -1.21
CA VAL A 91 -14.92 -0.31 -1.17
C VAL A 91 -15.34 -0.79 0.20
N SER A 92 -14.69 -1.83 0.75
CA SER A 92 -15.01 -2.34 2.08
C SER A 92 -14.75 -1.30 3.17
N GLY A 93 -13.67 -0.51 3.06
CA GLY A 93 -13.35 0.58 3.97
C GLY A 93 -14.40 1.69 3.96
N ILE A 94 -14.85 2.12 2.78
CA ILE A 94 -15.89 3.13 2.61
C ILE A 94 -17.23 2.62 3.16
N LYS A 95 -17.66 1.41 2.78
CA LYS A 95 -18.91 0.80 3.26
C LYS A 95 -18.93 0.69 4.79
N LYS A 96 -17.81 0.38 5.44
CA LYS A 96 -17.71 0.36 6.92
C LYS A 96 -17.95 1.72 7.58
N GLN A 97 -17.71 2.83 6.88
CA GLN A 97 -17.96 4.18 7.39
C GLN A 97 -19.40 4.68 7.12
N MET A 98 -20.15 3.95 6.29
CA MET A 98 -21.55 4.25 5.94
C MET A 98 -22.50 3.69 6.99
N THR A 99 -22.56 4.34 8.14
CA THR A 99 -23.50 4.04 9.21
C THR A 99 -24.66 5.03 9.19
N TRP A 100 -25.85 4.59 9.62
CA TRP A 100 -27.00 5.50 9.69
C TRP A 100 -26.71 6.68 10.63
N LYS A 101 -26.90 7.90 10.12
CA LYS A 101 -26.82 9.16 10.86
C LYS A 101 -28.05 10.00 10.56
N PRO A 102 -28.50 10.89 11.46
CA PRO A 102 -29.60 11.81 11.17
C PRO A 102 -29.40 12.62 9.89
N SER A 103 -28.15 13.01 9.59
CA SER A 103 -27.80 13.73 8.36
C SER A 103 -27.91 12.90 7.07
N CYS A 104 -27.99 11.56 7.16
CA CYS A 104 -28.26 10.71 6.00
C CYS A 104 -29.61 11.00 5.37
N LYS A 105 -30.58 11.50 6.16
CA LYS A 105 -31.88 11.95 5.66
C LYS A 105 -31.77 13.05 4.61
N ASN A 106 -30.73 13.87 4.65
CA ASN A 106 -30.57 14.98 3.70
C ASN A 106 -29.35 14.77 2.78
N GLY A 107 -28.82 13.54 2.67
CA GLY A 107 -27.60 13.28 1.90
C GLY A 107 -26.32 13.96 2.46
N GLY A 108 -26.36 14.41 3.72
CA GLY A 108 -25.32 15.25 4.31
C GLY A 108 -24.25 14.50 5.10
N ALA A 109 -24.37 13.18 5.26
CA ALA A 109 -23.40 12.40 6.02
C ALA A 109 -22.08 12.30 5.25
N LYS A 110 -20.95 12.52 5.94
CA LYS A 110 -19.61 12.52 5.33
C LYS A 110 -18.87 11.21 5.58
N TRP A 111 -18.02 10.85 4.63
CA TRP A 111 -17.07 9.75 4.72
C TRP A 111 -15.69 10.21 4.24
N SER A 112 -14.63 9.58 4.77
CA SER A 112 -13.25 9.86 4.43
C SER A 112 -12.43 8.59 4.59
N TYR A 113 -12.01 8.00 3.49
CA TYR A 113 -11.16 6.83 3.47
C TYR A 113 -9.74 7.23 3.06
N ASP A 114 -8.78 6.93 3.93
CA ASP A 114 -7.35 7.15 3.70
C ASP A 114 -6.67 5.80 3.47
N GLY A 115 -5.72 5.75 2.55
CA GLY A 115 -5.02 4.52 2.18
C GLY A 115 -3.62 4.78 1.64
N VAL A 116 -2.88 3.69 1.40
CA VAL A 116 -1.50 3.73 0.88
C VAL A 116 -1.43 2.91 -0.40
N CYS A 117 -0.93 3.53 -1.46
CA CYS A 117 -0.58 2.93 -2.74
C CYS A 117 0.73 3.56 -3.25
N THR A 118 1.85 2.91 -2.93
CA THR A 118 3.20 3.37 -3.28
C THR A 118 3.49 3.34 -4.78
N ASP A 119 2.70 2.59 -5.54
CA ASP A 119 2.84 2.45 -6.99
C ASP A 119 1.80 3.31 -7.72
N PRO A 120 2.22 4.39 -8.41
CA PRO A 120 1.32 5.26 -9.15
C PRO A 120 0.61 4.56 -10.32
N ALA A 121 1.21 3.53 -10.91
CA ALA A 121 0.61 2.78 -12.03
C ALA A 121 -0.56 1.92 -11.54
N VAL A 122 -0.43 1.30 -10.36
CA VAL A 122 -1.53 0.57 -9.70
C VAL A 122 -2.67 1.51 -9.36
N PHE A 123 -2.38 2.70 -8.83
CA PHE A 123 -3.42 3.69 -8.54
C PHE A 123 -4.08 4.25 -9.81
N GLY A 124 -3.31 4.44 -10.89
CA GLY A 124 -3.85 4.78 -12.20
C GLY A 124 -4.80 3.71 -12.71
N SER A 125 -4.39 2.44 -12.65
CA SER A 125 -5.20 1.28 -13.04
C SER A 125 -6.49 1.16 -12.20
N LEU A 126 -6.43 1.44 -10.89
CA LEU A 126 -7.61 1.48 -10.02
C LEU A 126 -8.69 2.43 -10.54
N LEU A 127 -8.29 3.61 -11.03
CA LEU A 127 -9.16 4.65 -11.55
C LEU A 127 -9.43 4.52 -13.06
N ASN A 128 -9.06 3.39 -13.68
CA ASN A 128 -9.12 3.17 -15.14
C ASN A 128 -8.41 4.26 -15.96
N LEU A 129 -7.31 4.82 -15.45
CA LEU A 129 -6.46 5.77 -16.17
C LEU A 129 -5.41 5.02 -17.00
N SER A 130 -5.16 5.49 -18.23
CA SER A 130 -4.11 4.93 -19.10
C SER A 130 -2.69 5.24 -18.62
N ALA A 131 -2.54 6.22 -17.74
CA ALA A 131 -1.28 6.66 -17.18
C ALA A 131 -1.44 6.97 -15.68
N PRO A 132 -0.32 6.99 -14.91
CA PRO A 132 -0.34 7.45 -13.53
C PRO A 132 -1.02 8.83 -13.37
N PRO A 133 -1.71 9.08 -12.25
CA PRO A 133 -2.34 10.38 -12.01
C PRO A 133 -1.30 11.51 -12.04
N LYS A 134 -1.55 12.53 -12.87
CA LYS A 134 -0.74 13.76 -12.93
C LYS A 134 -1.24 14.86 -11.99
N TRP A 135 -2.38 14.62 -11.34
CA TRP A 135 -3.06 15.58 -10.48
C TRP A 135 -2.88 15.18 -9.01
N LYS A 136 -2.85 16.18 -8.13
CA LYS A 136 -2.86 15.97 -6.68
C LYS A 136 -4.27 15.70 -6.13
N MET A 137 -5.28 16.27 -6.79
CA MET A 137 -6.68 16.11 -6.42
C MET A 137 -7.59 16.18 -7.65
N GLN A 138 -8.57 15.28 -7.72
CA GLN A 138 -9.60 15.26 -8.74
C GLN A 138 -10.97 15.01 -8.10
N LYS A 139 -11.99 15.64 -8.67
CA LYS A 139 -13.38 15.38 -8.31
C LYS A 139 -14.02 14.48 -9.36
N TYR A 140 -14.78 13.51 -8.90
CA TYR A 140 -15.59 12.61 -9.72
C TYR A 140 -17.04 12.73 -9.27
N THR A 141 -17.94 12.60 -10.23
CA THR A 141 -19.35 12.35 -9.93
C THR A 141 -19.51 10.94 -9.34
N VAL A 142 -20.60 10.66 -8.63
CA VAL A 142 -20.86 9.31 -8.11
C VAL A 142 -20.87 8.25 -9.22
N PRO A 143 -21.56 8.45 -10.37
CA PRO A 143 -21.56 7.45 -11.44
C PRO A 143 -20.17 7.17 -12.02
N GLU A 144 -19.33 8.21 -12.19
CA GLU A 144 -17.94 8.01 -12.62
C GLU A 144 -17.15 7.23 -11.57
N PHE A 145 -17.33 7.55 -10.30
CA PHE A 145 -16.64 6.87 -9.20
C PHE A 145 -17.03 5.39 -9.11
N GLU A 146 -18.31 5.07 -9.25
CA GLU A 146 -18.80 3.70 -9.25
C GLU A 146 -18.42 2.93 -10.52
N ALA A 147 -18.23 3.59 -11.66
CA ALA A 147 -17.76 2.94 -12.89
C ALA A 147 -16.38 2.28 -12.72
N PHE A 148 -15.52 2.82 -11.86
CA PHE A 148 -14.21 2.22 -11.58
C PHE A 148 -14.10 1.54 -10.22
N MET A 149 -14.93 1.87 -9.21
CA MET A 149 -14.90 1.19 -7.90
C MET A 149 -15.88 0.02 -7.78
N GLY A 150 -16.90 -0.01 -8.62
CA GLY A 150 -18.11 -0.82 -8.41
C GLY A 150 -19.13 -0.11 -7.52
N SER A 151 -20.26 -0.78 -7.28
CA SER A 151 -21.38 -0.20 -6.51
C SER A 151 -21.05 -0.05 -5.01
N ILE A 152 -21.31 1.14 -4.47
CA ILE A 152 -21.04 1.48 -3.07
C ILE A 152 -22.36 1.85 -2.38
N ASP A 153 -23.09 0.79 -2.01
CA ASP A 153 -24.32 0.84 -1.24
C ASP A 153 -24.21 0.00 0.05
N VAL A 154 -24.97 0.37 1.07
CA VAL A 154 -25.09 -0.37 2.34
C VAL A 154 -26.54 -0.48 2.76
N SER A 155 -27.01 -1.70 3.03
CA SER A 155 -28.35 -1.94 3.59
C SER A 155 -28.37 -1.64 5.09
N VAL A 156 -29.39 -0.91 5.55
CA VAL A 156 -29.69 -0.67 6.95
C VAL A 156 -31.12 -1.13 7.27
N ARG A 157 -31.49 -1.21 8.56
CA ARG A 157 -32.71 -1.88 9.04
C ARG A 157 -34.02 -1.50 8.30
N TYR A 158 -34.14 -0.27 7.80
CA TYR A 158 -35.35 0.23 7.13
C TYR A 158 -35.07 1.03 5.85
N ASP A 159 -33.82 1.05 5.37
CA ASP A 159 -33.41 1.87 4.23
C ASP A 159 -32.12 1.33 3.60
N SER A 160 -31.66 1.97 2.53
CA SER A 160 -30.32 1.80 1.97
C SER A 160 -29.56 3.11 2.01
N LEU A 161 -28.24 3.04 2.16
CA LEU A 161 -27.34 4.18 2.08
C LEU A 161 -26.54 4.08 0.80
N GLU A 162 -26.47 5.18 0.05
CA GLU A 162 -25.74 5.31 -1.20
C GLU A 162 -24.85 6.55 -1.17
N LEU A 163 -23.86 6.60 -2.06
CA LEU A 163 -23.01 7.78 -2.23
C LEU A 163 -23.82 8.95 -2.83
N VAL A 164 -23.48 10.16 -2.38
CA VAL A 164 -24.19 11.39 -2.76
C VAL A 164 -23.20 12.50 -3.13
N GLY A 165 -23.54 13.29 -4.14
CA GLY A 165 -22.78 14.46 -4.55
C GLY A 165 -21.50 14.11 -5.30
N ASN A 166 -20.42 14.87 -5.06
CA ASN A 166 -19.13 14.62 -5.69
C ASN A 166 -18.18 13.90 -4.73
N VAL A 167 -17.41 12.96 -5.28
CA VAL A 167 -16.32 12.28 -4.58
C VAL A 167 -15.02 13.00 -4.92
N THR A 168 -14.25 13.33 -3.90
CA THR A 168 -12.91 13.93 -4.05
C THR A 168 -11.86 12.86 -3.80
N VAL A 169 -11.02 12.62 -4.81
CA VAL A 169 -9.86 11.72 -4.73
C VAL A 169 -8.59 12.56 -4.70
N ARG A 170 -7.70 12.30 -3.74
CA ARG A 170 -6.39 12.94 -3.61
C ARG A 170 -5.29 11.90 -3.70
N TYR A 171 -4.28 12.19 -4.50
CA TYR A 171 -3.07 11.39 -4.67
C TYR A 171 -1.85 12.31 -4.77
N PRO A 172 -1.21 12.69 -3.66
CA PRO A 172 -0.04 13.59 -3.66
C PRO A 172 1.26 12.96 -4.20
N ALA A 173 1.23 11.75 -4.75
CA ALA A 173 2.39 11.01 -5.28
C ALA A 173 3.47 10.63 -4.25
N ASP A 174 3.19 10.79 -2.95
CA ASP A 174 4.01 10.27 -1.84
C ASP A 174 3.69 8.80 -1.50
N GLY A 175 2.82 8.17 -2.28
CA GLY A 175 2.32 6.83 -2.04
C GLY A 175 1.11 6.76 -1.11
N THR A 176 0.58 7.88 -0.63
CA THR A 176 -0.68 7.95 0.12
C THR A 176 -1.82 8.42 -0.76
N PHE A 177 -3.06 8.11 -0.38
CA PHE A 177 -4.24 8.64 -1.03
C PHE A 177 -5.39 8.86 -0.05
N LYS A 178 -6.30 9.74 -0.44
CA LYS A 178 -7.52 10.03 0.31
C LYS A 178 -8.71 10.12 -0.62
N MET A 179 -9.78 9.41 -0.28
CA MET A 179 -11.08 9.49 -0.94
C MET A 179 -12.09 10.02 0.06
N SER A 180 -12.91 10.99 -0.35
CA SER A 180 -13.89 11.61 0.54
C SER A 180 -15.14 12.04 -0.21
N GLY A 181 -16.27 12.02 0.46
CA GLY A 181 -17.55 12.38 -0.16
C GLY A 181 -18.68 12.46 0.84
N SER A 182 -19.91 12.47 0.32
CA SER A 182 -21.13 12.34 1.11
C SER A 182 -21.84 11.01 0.84
N TYR A 183 -22.71 10.61 1.75
CA TYR A 183 -23.68 9.51 1.59
C TYR A 183 -25.01 9.84 2.26
N GLY A 184 -26.07 9.12 1.90
CA GLY A 184 -27.39 9.29 2.49
C GLY A 184 -28.42 8.29 1.96
N ALA A 185 -29.65 8.46 2.41
CA ALA A 185 -30.77 7.67 1.95
C ALA A 185 -31.30 8.21 0.60
N PRO A 186 -31.70 7.34 -0.34
CA PRO A 186 -32.15 7.74 -1.68
C PRO A 186 -33.42 8.61 -1.66
N ARG A 187 -34.31 8.40 -0.68
CA ARG A 187 -35.68 8.97 -0.70
C ARG A 187 -35.82 10.46 -0.40
N HIS A 188 -34.73 11.19 -0.16
CA HIS A 188 -34.79 12.59 0.25
C HIS A 188 -33.90 13.54 -0.56
N MET A 189 -33.35 13.09 -1.68
CA MET A 189 -32.84 14.02 -2.68
C MET A 189 -34.02 14.68 -3.39
N LYS A 190 -34.41 15.88 -2.96
CA LYS A 190 -35.23 16.76 -3.79
C LYS A 190 -34.38 17.16 -4.99
N ASN A 191 -34.84 16.83 -6.19
CA ASN A 191 -34.38 17.42 -7.46
C ASN A 191 -34.38 18.95 -7.38
#